data_AF-A0A9Q0RPC9-F1
#
_entry.id   AF-A0A9Q0RPC9-F1
#
_cell.length_a   1.000
_cell.length_b   1.000
_cell.length_c   1.000
_cell.angle_alpha   90.00
_cell.angle_beta   90.00
_cell.angle_gamma   90.00
#
_symmetry.space_group_name_H-M   'P 1'
#
loop_
_entity.id
_entity.type
_entity.pdbx_description
1 polymer ?
#
loop_
_entity_poly.entity_id
_entity_poly.type
_entity_poly.pdbx_seq_one_letter_code
_entity_poly.pdbx_strand_id
1 'polypeptide(L)'
;MVLREVYEALESHSPLVALESTIITHGMPYPHNLRTALEVESIIRANGATPATIGIIDGIVYVGMKHSQLEQLALKASKRESNEIFKISRSDLPIVLARKQSGGTTVSATSYLANRVGIRVFVTGGIGGVHRGVEHTMDISADLTELSRTPITVISAGIKSILDIGRTLEVLETNGVCVAVYQGKQFKTTNGNSEQVTFPAFFTPDSGISVNYNLKTSADVAELMRQRDSIGLESAILLAVPNDIEEGKVYHQKLEKALLIAEREMKENKSISGKRVTPFLLSKINELTGGESLQLNQQLIQHNALIGAQVAVEYSNVLQGISKASSLSTPTPRQCSHRIPVVIGGSVYDIVAKADRSSSFVKSNLFPIAFGQYLARMSPHCELL
;
A
#
# COMPACT_ATOMS: atom_id res chain seq x y z
N MET A 1 -14.93 7.57 -9.61
CA MET A 1 -15.48 8.87 -9.14
C MET A 1 -14.57 9.38 -8.05
N VAL A 2 -14.09 10.61 -8.18
CA VAL A 2 -13.28 11.28 -7.17
C VAL A 2 -14.16 12.33 -6.50
N LEU A 3 -14.18 12.37 -5.17
CA LEU A 3 -14.92 13.39 -4.42
C LEU A 3 -14.36 14.77 -4.75
N ARG A 4 -15.23 15.77 -4.84
CA ARG A 4 -14.83 17.14 -5.21
C ARG A 4 -13.68 17.67 -4.36
N GLU A 5 -13.76 17.51 -3.03
CA GLU A 5 -12.71 17.94 -2.10
C GLU A 5 -11.37 17.25 -2.38
N VAL A 6 -11.39 15.94 -2.69
CA VAL A 6 -10.19 15.18 -3.04
C VAL A 6 -9.62 15.66 -4.38
N TYR A 7 -10.48 15.93 -5.35
CA TYR A 7 -10.08 16.47 -6.64
C TYR A 7 -9.43 17.85 -6.51
N GLU A 8 -10.04 18.75 -5.75
CA GLU A 8 -9.48 20.09 -5.47
C GLU A 8 -8.12 19.99 -4.78
N ALA A 9 -7.97 19.10 -3.80
CA ALA A 9 -6.69 18.88 -3.13
C ALA A 9 -5.61 18.27 -4.05
N LEU A 10 -5.99 17.44 -5.02
CA LEU A 10 -5.07 16.90 -6.03
C LEU A 10 -4.53 18.03 -6.94
N GLU A 11 -5.42 18.89 -7.43
CA GLU A 11 -5.08 20.02 -8.32
C GLU A 11 -4.19 21.05 -7.62
N SER A 12 -4.44 21.32 -6.32
CA SER A 12 -3.66 22.29 -5.54
C SER A 12 -2.41 21.70 -4.89
N HIS A 13 -2.09 20.42 -5.14
CA HIS A 13 -1.05 19.67 -4.42
C HIS A 13 -1.16 19.82 -2.90
N SER A 14 -2.39 19.86 -2.38
CA SER A 14 -2.65 19.93 -0.95
C SER A 14 -2.53 18.56 -0.29
N PRO A 15 -2.31 18.51 1.03
CA PRO A 15 -2.06 17.25 1.73
C PRO A 15 -3.26 16.28 1.60
N LEU A 16 -2.97 15.05 1.17
CA LEU A 16 -3.97 13.99 0.92
C LEU A 16 -3.52 12.67 1.54
N VAL A 17 -4.46 11.98 2.19
CA VAL A 17 -4.23 10.67 2.79
C VAL A 17 -5.31 9.70 2.33
N ALA A 18 -4.91 8.64 1.62
CA ALA A 18 -5.81 7.54 1.27
C ALA A 18 -6.11 6.67 2.50
N LEU A 19 -7.30 6.07 2.52
CA LEU A 19 -7.73 5.08 3.49
C LEU A 19 -8.38 3.89 2.78
N GLU A 20 -8.20 2.68 3.30
CA GLU A 20 -8.85 1.48 2.77
C GLU A 20 -10.25 1.26 3.35
N SER A 21 -11.09 0.52 2.64
CA SER A 21 -12.45 0.15 3.10
C SER A 21 -12.58 -1.31 3.55
N THR A 22 -11.52 -2.13 3.44
CA THR A 22 -11.53 -3.49 4.01
C THR A 22 -11.61 -3.47 5.53
N ILE A 23 -10.97 -2.51 6.21
CA ILE A 23 -11.12 -2.33 7.66
C ILE A 23 -12.60 -2.13 8.06
N ILE A 24 -13.39 -1.47 7.21
CA ILE A 24 -14.81 -1.18 7.44
C ILE A 24 -15.67 -2.43 7.20
N THR A 25 -15.36 -3.19 6.16
CA THR A 25 -16.21 -4.29 5.68
C THR A 25 -15.85 -5.64 6.28
N HIS A 26 -14.58 -5.87 6.62
CA HIS A 26 -14.07 -7.17 7.06
C HIS A 26 -13.09 -7.08 8.24
N GLY A 27 -12.72 -5.87 8.67
CA GLY A 27 -11.74 -5.67 9.74
C GLY A 27 -12.35 -5.44 11.12
N MET A 28 -13.55 -4.87 11.20
CA MET A 28 -14.21 -4.53 12.46
C MET A 28 -15.73 -4.82 12.38
N PRO A 29 -16.37 -5.19 13.51
CA PRO A 29 -17.82 -5.37 13.56
C PRO A 29 -18.55 -4.01 13.57
N TYR A 30 -19.82 -4.01 13.15
CA TYR A 30 -20.70 -2.86 13.34
C TYR A 30 -21.11 -2.71 14.81
N PRO A 31 -21.22 -1.48 15.38
CA PRO A 31 -21.04 -0.16 14.75
C PRO A 31 -19.59 0.37 14.76
N HIS A 32 -18.66 -0.39 15.33
CA HIS A 32 -17.26 0.04 15.50
C HIS A 32 -16.58 0.32 14.15
N ASN A 33 -16.90 -0.44 13.11
CA ASN A 33 -16.38 -0.22 11.76
C ASN A 33 -16.65 1.19 11.22
N LEU A 34 -17.91 1.63 11.21
CA LEU A 34 -18.30 2.95 10.73
C LEU A 34 -17.75 4.05 11.62
N ARG A 35 -17.87 3.88 12.94
CA ARG A 35 -17.38 4.85 13.92
C ARG A 35 -15.88 5.11 13.75
N THR A 36 -15.09 4.05 13.67
CA THR A 36 -13.63 4.18 13.50
C THR A 36 -13.25 4.78 12.16
N ALA A 37 -13.96 4.44 11.07
CA ALA A 37 -13.72 5.10 9.77
C ALA A 37 -13.90 6.62 9.86
N LEU A 38 -15.00 7.08 10.46
CA LEU A 38 -15.30 8.50 10.62
C LEU A 38 -14.32 9.20 11.57
N GLU A 39 -13.94 8.56 12.67
CA GLU A 39 -12.93 9.09 13.60
C GLU A 39 -11.57 9.26 12.91
N VAL A 40 -11.15 8.28 12.10
CA VAL A 40 -9.89 8.34 11.33
C VAL A 40 -9.92 9.46 10.30
N GLU A 41 -11.03 9.63 9.55
CA GLU A 41 -11.20 10.77 8.63
C GLU A 41 -11.13 12.11 9.39
N SER A 42 -11.75 12.18 10.58
CA SER A 42 -11.72 13.38 11.41
C SER A 42 -10.31 13.71 11.91
N ILE A 43 -9.51 12.71 12.30
CA ILE A 43 -8.13 12.91 12.74
C ILE A 43 -7.29 13.48 11.59
N ILE A 44 -7.41 12.92 10.39
CA ILE A 44 -6.66 13.38 9.22
C ILE A 44 -7.02 14.84 8.90
N ARG A 45 -8.31 15.16 8.91
CA ARG A 45 -8.83 16.51 8.68
C ARG A 45 -8.36 17.51 9.72
N ALA A 46 -8.40 17.14 11.00
CA ALA A 46 -7.94 17.98 12.10
C ALA A 46 -6.42 18.26 12.03
N ASN A 47 -5.66 17.42 11.33
CA ASN A 47 -4.22 17.56 11.15
C ASN A 47 -3.83 18.10 9.76
N GLY A 48 -4.74 18.82 9.10
CA GLY A 48 -4.42 19.61 7.90
C GLY A 48 -4.34 18.82 6.60
N ALA A 49 -4.83 17.57 6.57
CA ALA A 49 -4.89 16.77 5.37
C ALA A 49 -6.32 16.38 4.99
N THR A 50 -6.54 16.14 3.70
CA THR A 50 -7.83 15.67 3.17
C THR A 50 -7.86 14.14 3.19
N PRO A 51 -8.80 13.50 3.90
CA PRO A 51 -8.95 12.06 3.85
C PRO A 51 -9.63 11.62 2.56
N ALA A 52 -9.16 10.51 1.99
CA ALA A 52 -9.75 9.89 0.82
C ALA A 52 -9.97 8.39 1.09
N THR A 53 -11.05 8.04 1.78
CA THR A 53 -11.46 6.62 1.86
C THR A 53 -11.80 6.09 0.49
N ILE A 54 -11.22 4.95 0.12
CA ILE A 54 -11.40 4.31 -1.18
C ILE A 54 -12.22 3.03 -1.01
N GLY A 55 -13.22 2.84 -1.85
CA GLY A 55 -14.06 1.65 -1.86
C GLY A 55 -14.86 1.54 -3.16
N ILE A 56 -15.58 0.43 -3.31
CA ILE A 56 -16.38 0.16 -4.51
C ILE A 56 -17.84 -0.05 -4.12
N ILE A 57 -18.73 0.70 -4.76
CA ILE A 57 -20.18 0.50 -4.64
C ILE A 57 -20.73 0.33 -6.05
N ASP A 58 -21.41 -0.79 -6.27
CA ASP A 58 -22.10 -1.16 -7.50
C ASP A 58 -21.23 -1.01 -8.77
N GLY A 59 -19.97 -1.45 -8.67
CA GLY A 59 -18.97 -1.38 -9.74
C GLY A 59 -18.33 -0.01 -9.96
N ILE A 60 -18.63 0.97 -9.10
CA ILE A 60 -18.02 2.31 -9.18
C ILE A 60 -16.97 2.44 -8.10
N VAL A 61 -15.73 2.74 -8.52
CA VAL A 61 -14.66 3.14 -7.60
C VAL A 61 -14.96 4.54 -7.08
N TYR A 62 -15.00 4.69 -5.77
CA TYR A 62 -15.06 5.98 -5.09
C TYR A 62 -13.71 6.27 -4.43
N VAL A 63 -13.15 7.44 -4.71
CA VAL A 63 -11.99 7.99 -4.02
C VAL A 63 -12.45 9.22 -3.25
N GLY A 64 -12.46 9.12 -1.91
CA GLY A 64 -13.21 10.02 -1.06
C GLY A 64 -14.67 9.57 -0.99
N MET A 65 -14.98 8.65 -0.09
CA MET A 65 -16.35 8.20 0.13
C MET A 65 -17.10 9.19 1.02
N LYS A 66 -18.37 9.46 0.70
CA LYS A 66 -19.26 10.24 1.56
C LYS A 66 -19.69 9.41 2.77
N HIS A 67 -20.12 10.08 3.84
CA HIS A 67 -20.68 9.44 5.03
C HIS A 67 -21.72 8.35 4.69
N SER A 68 -22.71 8.67 3.85
CA SER A 68 -23.76 7.71 3.45
C SER A 68 -23.22 6.48 2.73
N GLN A 69 -22.11 6.62 2.01
CA GLN A 69 -21.47 5.51 1.30
C GLN A 69 -20.65 4.63 2.25
N LEU A 70 -19.97 5.24 3.23
CA LEU A 70 -19.30 4.52 4.31
C LEU A 70 -20.31 3.73 5.14
N GLU A 71 -21.42 4.37 5.52
CA GLU A 71 -22.53 3.75 6.26
C GLU A 71 -23.14 2.60 5.46
N GLN A 72 -23.37 2.78 4.16
CA GLN A 72 -23.86 1.72 3.28
C GLN A 72 -22.93 0.49 3.29
N LEU A 73 -21.60 0.69 3.16
CA LEU A 73 -20.65 -0.43 3.22
C LEU A 73 -20.67 -1.11 4.61
N ALA A 74 -20.66 -0.32 5.68
CA ALA A 74 -20.64 -0.82 7.06
C ALA A 74 -21.91 -1.63 7.41
N LEU A 75 -23.08 -1.16 7.00
CA LEU A 75 -24.36 -1.82 7.22
C LEU A 75 -24.54 -3.07 6.35
N LYS A 76 -24.08 -3.04 5.09
CA LYS A 76 -24.12 -4.25 4.25
C LYS A 76 -23.21 -5.32 4.84
N ALA A 77 -22.02 -4.97 5.31
CA ALA A 77 -21.06 -5.90 5.92
C ALA A 77 -21.56 -6.56 7.22
N SER A 78 -22.46 -5.92 7.97
CA SER A 78 -22.98 -6.47 9.23
C SER A 78 -24.11 -7.50 9.06
N LYS A 79 -24.68 -7.61 7.85
CA LYS A 79 -25.76 -8.57 7.56
C LYS A 79 -25.16 -9.97 7.35
N ARG A 80 -25.51 -10.91 8.24
CA ARG A 80 -24.99 -12.30 8.25
C ARG A 80 -25.19 -13.09 6.94
N GLU A 81 -26.08 -12.64 6.06
CA GLU A 81 -26.41 -13.30 4.79
C GLU A 81 -25.73 -12.67 3.55
N SER A 82 -24.98 -11.57 3.69
CA SER A 82 -24.52 -10.82 2.52
C SER A 82 -23.28 -11.43 1.85
N ASN A 83 -23.51 -12.32 0.87
CA ASN A 83 -22.57 -12.55 -0.25
C ASN A 83 -22.41 -11.30 -1.16
N GLU A 84 -22.88 -10.13 -0.73
CA GLU A 84 -22.98 -8.91 -1.53
C GLU A 84 -21.79 -7.95 -1.34
N ILE A 85 -20.98 -8.14 -0.29
CA ILE A 85 -19.81 -7.30 0.01
C ILE A 85 -18.55 -8.13 -0.17
N PHE A 86 -17.75 -7.74 -1.16
CA PHE A 86 -16.52 -8.43 -1.51
C PHE A 86 -15.33 -7.82 -0.76
N LYS A 87 -14.38 -8.66 -0.36
CA LYS A 87 -13.01 -8.24 -0.02
C LYS A 87 -12.20 -8.16 -1.32
N ILE A 88 -11.85 -6.96 -1.73
CA ILE A 88 -11.37 -6.65 -3.07
C ILE A 88 -9.86 -6.38 -3.02
N SER A 89 -9.07 -7.37 -3.45
CA SER A 89 -7.66 -7.20 -3.77
C SER A 89 -7.49 -6.68 -5.21
N ARG A 90 -6.26 -6.30 -5.60
CA ARG A 90 -6.00 -5.78 -6.96
C ARG A 90 -6.48 -6.71 -8.07
N SER A 91 -6.30 -8.03 -7.93
CA SER A 91 -6.74 -9.00 -8.95
C SER A 91 -8.26 -9.09 -9.08
N ASP A 92 -9.01 -8.66 -8.06
CA ASP A 92 -10.47 -8.69 -8.06
C ASP A 92 -11.09 -7.47 -8.75
N LEU A 93 -10.32 -6.38 -8.93
CA LEU A 93 -10.83 -5.13 -9.51
C LEU A 93 -11.57 -5.36 -10.84
N PRO A 94 -11.02 -6.07 -11.84
CA PRO A 94 -11.71 -6.22 -13.12
C PRO A 94 -13.07 -6.92 -12.99
N ILE A 95 -13.13 -7.99 -12.19
CA ILE A 95 -14.35 -8.79 -12.08
C ILE A 95 -15.43 -8.09 -11.24
N VAL A 96 -15.05 -7.40 -10.17
CA VAL A 96 -15.98 -6.64 -9.33
C VAL A 96 -16.59 -5.47 -10.12
N LEU A 97 -15.77 -4.74 -10.88
CA LEU A 97 -16.24 -3.63 -11.69
C LEU A 97 -17.16 -4.11 -12.81
N ALA A 98 -16.76 -5.17 -13.54
CA ALA A 98 -17.57 -5.74 -14.62
C ALA A 98 -18.93 -6.26 -14.14
N ARG A 99 -18.98 -6.84 -12.93
CA ARG A 99 -20.20 -7.39 -12.34
C ARG A 99 -21.01 -6.39 -11.53
N LYS A 100 -20.59 -5.12 -11.48
CA LYS A 100 -21.24 -4.07 -10.67
C LYS A 100 -21.40 -4.47 -9.21
N GLN A 101 -20.37 -5.08 -8.63
CA GLN A 101 -20.37 -5.54 -7.25
C GLN A 101 -19.87 -4.44 -6.30
N SER A 102 -20.22 -4.58 -5.01
CA SER A 102 -19.80 -3.68 -3.94
C SER A 102 -18.77 -4.36 -3.04
N GLY A 103 -17.88 -3.60 -2.40
CA GLY A 103 -16.92 -4.19 -1.48
C GLY A 103 -15.85 -3.25 -0.95
N GLY A 104 -15.12 -3.74 0.04
CA GLY A 104 -13.97 -3.05 0.62
C GLY A 104 -12.70 -3.37 -0.16
N THR A 105 -11.91 -2.34 -0.47
CA THR A 105 -10.59 -2.50 -1.10
C THR A 105 -9.55 -2.84 -0.04
N THR A 106 -8.68 -3.82 -0.28
CA THR A 106 -7.55 -4.12 0.63
C THR A 106 -6.43 -3.11 0.44
N VAL A 107 -5.34 -3.23 1.21
CA VAL A 107 -4.09 -2.50 0.97
C VAL A 107 -3.67 -2.58 -0.50
N SER A 108 -3.61 -3.78 -1.10
CA SER A 108 -3.25 -3.93 -2.53
C SER A 108 -4.15 -3.13 -3.51
N ALA A 109 -5.47 -3.21 -3.37
CA ALA A 109 -6.38 -2.49 -4.27
C ALA A 109 -6.37 -0.98 -3.99
N THR A 110 -6.29 -0.59 -2.72
CA THR A 110 -6.27 0.81 -2.28
C THR A 110 -4.99 1.50 -2.75
N SER A 111 -3.82 0.88 -2.57
CA SER A 111 -2.53 1.39 -3.07
C SER A 111 -2.57 1.61 -4.57
N TYR A 112 -3.05 0.63 -5.34
CA TYR A 112 -3.20 0.75 -6.79
C TYR A 112 -4.07 1.94 -7.18
N LEU A 113 -5.28 2.03 -6.62
CA LEU A 113 -6.26 3.06 -6.96
C LEU A 113 -5.83 4.46 -6.50
N ALA A 114 -5.26 4.58 -5.30
CA ALA A 114 -4.72 5.83 -4.75
C ALA A 114 -3.59 6.38 -5.62
N ASN A 115 -2.59 5.54 -5.94
CA ASN A 115 -1.50 5.93 -6.81
C ASN A 115 -1.98 6.32 -8.22
N ARG A 116 -2.99 5.61 -8.75
CA ARG A 116 -3.53 5.88 -10.10
C ARG A 116 -4.15 7.27 -10.24
N VAL A 117 -4.64 7.84 -9.14
CA VAL A 117 -5.20 9.20 -9.09
C VAL A 117 -4.23 10.23 -8.48
N GLY A 118 -3.00 9.84 -8.14
CA GLY A 118 -1.95 10.76 -7.68
C GLY A 118 -1.82 10.90 -6.15
N ILE A 119 -2.54 10.12 -5.34
CA ILE A 119 -2.39 10.15 -3.88
C ILE A 119 -1.13 9.34 -3.49
N ARG A 120 -0.23 9.96 -2.72
CA ARG A 120 1.09 9.40 -2.36
C ARG A 120 1.22 8.88 -0.94
N VAL A 121 0.27 9.20 -0.05
CA VAL A 121 0.25 8.73 1.34
C VAL A 121 -1.00 7.89 1.58
N PHE A 122 -0.83 6.72 2.19
CA PHE A 122 -1.92 5.80 2.51
C PHE A 122 -1.76 5.30 3.95
N VAL A 123 -2.81 5.41 4.75
CA VAL A 123 -2.86 4.92 6.13
C VAL A 123 -3.70 3.64 6.22
N THR A 124 -3.18 2.64 6.94
CA THR A 124 -3.91 1.41 7.29
C THR A 124 -3.54 0.96 8.70
N GLY A 125 -4.22 -0.07 9.21
CA GLY A 125 -3.91 -0.60 10.54
C GLY A 125 -2.60 -1.38 10.49
N GLY A 126 -2.52 -2.36 9.59
CA GLY A 126 -1.38 -3.24 9.38
C GLY A 126 -1.46 -3.81 7.98
N ILE A 127 -0.33 -3.99 7.30
CA ILE A 127 -0.35 -4.62 5.96
C ILE A 127 -0.60 -6.13 6.06
N GLY A 128 -1.08 -6.74 4.97
CA GLY A 128 -0.95 -8.19 4.80
C GLY A 128 0.50 -8.60 4.55
N GLY A 129 0.74 -9.90 4.47
CA GLY A 129 2.10 -10.41 4.34
C GLY A 129 2.13 -11.92 4.10
N VAL A 130 3.25 -12.53 4.45
CA VAL A 130 3.45 -13.97 4.40
C VAL A 130 2.71 -14.61 5.58
N HIS A 131 1.83 -15.56 5.30
CA HIS A 131 1.15 -16.31 6.36
C HIS A 131 2.09 -17.33 6.99
N ARG A 132 1.84 -17.65 8.27
CA ARG A 132 2.59 -18.71 8.97
C ARG A 132 2.28 -20.08 8.31
N GLY A 133 3.30 -20.89 8.07
CA GLY A 133 3.18 -22.15 7.32
C GLY A 133 3.22 -21.98 5.80
N VAL A 134 3.77 -20.87 5.30
CA VAL A 134 3.90 -20.59 3.86
C VAL A 134 4.64 -21.69 3.10
N GLU A 135 5.58 -22.38 3.74
CA GLU A 135 6.36 -23.48 3.15
C GLU A 135 5.49 -24.66 2.66
N HIS A 136 4.25 -24.73 3.12
CA HIS A 136 3.27 -25.74 2.71
C HIS A 136 2.07 -25.16 1.95
N THR A 137 1.73 -23.90 2.21
CA THR A 137 0.48 -23.28 1.74
C THR A 137 0.68 -22.32 0.57
N MET A 138 1.87 -21.72 0.46
CA MET A 138 2.16 -20.60 -0.44
C MET A 138 1.20 -19.41 -0.26
N ASP A 139 0.58 -19.26 0.92
CA ASP A 139 -0.36 -18.17 1.22
C ASP A 139 0.40 -16.87 1.53
N ILE A 140 0.54 -16.04 0.49
CA ILE A 140 1.25 -14.76 0.54
C ILE A 140 0.30 -13.66 0.06
N SER A 141 0.17 -12.61 0.86
CA SER A 141 -0.70 -11.48 0.52
C SER A 141 -0.24 -10.77 -0.75
N ALA A 142 -1.20 -10.50 -1.65
CA ALA A 142 -1.00 -9.65 -2.82
C ALA A 142 -0.58 -8.21 -2.47
N ASP A 143 -0.68 -7.81 -1.20
CA ASP A 143 -0.16 -6.53 -0.73
C ASP A 143 1.35 -6.43 -1.00
N LEU A 144 2.13 -7.49 -0.80
CA LEU A 144 3.59 -7.44 -0.97
C LEU A 144 4.02 -7.18 -2.41
N THR A 145 3.40 -7.89 -3.37
CA THR A 145 3.61 -7.66 -4.80
C THR A 145 3.05 -6.31 -5.26
N GLU A 146 2.04 -5.78 -4.59
CA GLU A 146 1.57 -4.44 -4.91
C GLU A 146 2.55 -3.37 -4.47
N LEU A 147 3.06 -3.48 -3.25
CA LEU A 147 4.04 -2.56 -2.69
C LEU A 147 5.32 -2.55 -3.53
N SER A 148 5.69 -3.64 -4.20
CA SER A 148 6.89 -3.69 -5.06
C SER A 148 6.83 -2.89 -6.36
N ARG A 149 5.66 -2.34 -6.73
CA ARG A 149 5.45 -1.71 -8.05
C ARG A 149 4.63 -0.42 -8.01
N THR A 150 4.23 0.02 -6.82
CA THR A 150 3.33 1.15 -6.64
C THR A 150 4.02 2.20 -5.78
N PRO A 151 4.43 3.35 -6.35
CA PRO A 151 5.14 4.41 -5.63
C PRO A 151 4.21 5.19 -4.68
N ILE A 152 3.91 4.57 -3.55
CA ILE A 152 3.07 5.09 -2.47
C ILE A 152 3.76 4.85 -1.12
N THR A 153 3.53 5.73 -0.15
CA THR A 153 3.98 5.53 1.22
C THR A 153 2.84 4.97 2.04
N VAL A 154 3.00 3.74 2.53
CA VAL A 154 2.02 3.06 3.37
C VAL A 154 2.45 3.16 4.82
N ILE A 155 1.57 3.74 5.63
CA ILE A 155 1.78 3.98 7.05
C ILE A 155 0.89 3.00 7.80
N SER A 156 1.51 2.15 8.61
CA SER A 156 0.83 1.09 9.34
C SER A 156 1.54 0.78 10.66
N ALA A 157 0.90 0.02 11.54
CA ALA A 157 1.56 -0.54 12.73
C ALA A 157 2.46 -1.74 12.39
N GLY A 158 3.11 -1.71 11.23
CA GLY A 158 3.85 -2.82 10.64
C GLY A 158 2.92 -3.83 9.96
N ILE A 159 3.19 -5.11 10.21
CA ILE A 159 2.54 -6.27 9.60
C ILE A 159 1.57 -6.87 10.62
N LYS A 160 0.36 -7.28 10.18
CA LYS A 160 -0.64 -7.87 11.10
C LYS A 160 -0.04 -9.03 11.90
N SER A 161 -0.30 -9.07 13.21
CA SER A 161 0.32 -10.03 14.15
C SER A 161 0.07 -11.51 13.81
N ILE A 162 -1.00 -11.81 13.08
CA ILE A 162 -1.37 -13.16 12.61
C ILE A 162 -0.45 -13.72 11.51
N LEU A 163 0.55 -12.94 11.07
CA LEU A 163 1.42 -13.27 9.95
C LEU A 163 2.83 -13.65 10.43
N ASP A 164 3.65 -14.10 9.48
CA ASP A 164 5.07 -14.30 9.68
C ASP A 164 5.81 -13.00 9.34
N ILE A 165 6.17 -12.22 10.35
CA ILE A 165 6.81 -10.91 10.17
C ILE A 165 8.18 -11.07 9.51
N GLY A 166 9.00 -12.04 9.95
CA GLY A 166 10.34 -12.26 9.42
C GLY A 166 10.31 -12.59 7.93
N ARG A 167 9.52 -13.59 7.54
CA ARG A 167 9.38 -13.95 6.11
C ARG A 167 8.74 -12.84 5.29
N THR A 168 7.85 -12.03 5.88
CA THR A 168 7.27 -10.88 5.19
C THR A 168 8.34 -9.83 4.87
N LEU A 169 9.23 -9.53 5.82
CA LEU A 169 10.33 -8.60 5.61
C LEU A 169 11.31 -9.10 4.53
N GLU A 170 11.62 -10.40 4.52
CA GLU A 170 12.45 -11.02 3.46
C GLU A 170 11.82 -10.87 2.07
N VAL A 171 10.50 -11.06 1.95
CA VAL A 171 9.80 -10.88 0.67
C VAL A 171 9.76 -9.40 0.26
N LEU A 172 9.61 -8.48 1.20
CA LEU A 172 9.66 -7.03 0.93
C LEU A 172 11.06 -6.60 0.46
N GLU A 173 12.11 -7.10 1.11
CA GLU A 173 13.50 -6.87 0.71
C GLU A 173 13.76 -7.41 -0.70
N THR A 174 13.40 -8.68 -0.95
CA THR A 174 13.53 -9.33 -2.26
C THR A 174 12.85 -8.53 -3.38
N ASN A 175 11.72 -7.90 -3.06
CA ASN A 175 10.91 -7.11 -3.97
C ASN A 175 11.31 -5.63 -4.05
N GLY A 176 12.37 -5.20 -3.37
CA GLY A 176 12.86 -3.82 -3.39
C GLY A 176 11.91 -2.81 -2.73
N VAL A 177 11.14 -3.23 -1.72
CA VAL A 177 10.28 -2.32 -0.93
C VAL A 177 11.09 -1.74 0.22
N CYS A 178 11.16 -0.42 0.32
CA CYS A 178 11.84 0.25 1.43
C CYS A 178 10.99 0.11 2.70
N VAL A 179 11.56 -0.46 3.77
CA VAL A 179 10.91 -0.61 5.08
C VAL A 179 11.64 0.24 6.12
N ALA A 180 10.93 1.15 6.76
CA ALA A 180 11.47 2.00 7.82
C ALA A 180 10.53 2.04 9.03
N VAL A 181 11.08 2.24 10.23
CA VAL A 181 10.31 2.44 11.46
C VAL A 181 10.26 3.92 11.79
N TYR A 182 9.09 4.43 12.16
CA TYR A 182 8.91 5.79 12.64
C TYR A 182 9.21 5.85 14.15
N GLN A 183 10.20 6.64 14.55
CA GLN A 183 10.57 6.87 15.95
C GLN A 183 10.78 5.58 16.75
N GLY A 184 11.30 4.54 16.11
CA GLY A 184 11.42 3.23 16.72
C GLY A 184 12.53 3.14 17.78
N LYS A 185 12.36 2.21 18.71
CA LYS A 185 13.31 1.90 19.77
C LYS A 185 14.48 1.07 19.24
N GLN A 186 15.68 1.37 19.73
CA GLN A 186 16.89 0.64 19.36
C GLN A 186 16.72 -0.85 19.66
N PHE A 187 17.09 -1.69 18.70
CA PHE A 187 17.07 -3.13 18.88
C PHE A 187 18.22 -3.55 19.82
N LYS A 188 17.89 -4.25 20.90
CA LYS A 188 18.89 -4.72 21.87
C LYS A 188 19.45 -6.06 21.41
N THR A 189 20.74 -6.09 21.12
CA THR A 189 21.48 -7.35 20.91
C THR A 189 22.18 -7.77 22.19
N THR A 190 22.54 -9.05 22.30
CA THR A 190 23.33 -9.58 23.42
C THR A 190 24.67 -8.86 23.62
N ASN A 191 25.17 -8.15 22.60
CA ASN A 191 26.47 -7.47 22.61
C ASN A 191 26.35 -5.95 22.82
N GLY A 192 25.18 -5.44 23.18
CA GLY A 192 25.04 -4.15 23.87
C GLY A 192 24.77 -2.91 23.01
N ASN A 193 24.90 -2.94 21.68
CA ASN A 193 24.43 -1.88 20.78
C ASN A 193 24.20 -2.44 19.36
N SER A 194 23.07 -2.10 18.75
CA SER A 194 22.81 -2.29 17.32
C SER A 194 22.40 -0.95 16.75
N GLU A 195 22.77 -0.63 15.50
CA GLU A 195 22.21 0.52 14.77
C GLU A 195 20.77 0.23 14.27
N GLN A 196 20.37 -1.04 14.32
CA GLN A 196 19.05 -1.49 13.88
C GLN A 196 17.96 -1.12 14.87
N VAL A 197 16.78 -0.89 14.35
CA VAL A 197 15.59 -0.52 15.10
C VAL A 197 14.64 -1.71 15.19
N THR A 198 13.93 -1.81 16.32
CA THR A 198 12.91 -2.83 16.53
C THR A 198 11.71 -2.60 15.62
N PHE A 199 11.29 -3.64 14.90
CA PHE A 199 10.10 -3.60 14.07
C PHE A 199 8.84 -3.91 14.90
N PRO A 200 7.72 -3.19 14.73
CA PRO A 200 6.49 -3.45 15.49
C PRO A 200 5.68 -4.62 14.94
N ALA A 201 4.93 -5.29 15.83
CA ALA A 201 4.08 -6.45 15.51
C ALA A 201 2.59 -6.11 15.59
N PHE A 202 2.15 -5.04 14.93
CA PHE A 202 0.77 -4.57 14.90
C PHE A 202 0.24 -4.14 16.27
N PHE A 203 -0.19 -5.09 17.11
CA PHE A 203 -0.68 -4.77 18.45
C PHE A 203 0.43 -4.39 19.42
N THR A 204 1.66 -4.88 19.22
CA THR A 204 2.78 -4.68 20.15
C THR A 204 3.89 -3.88 19.48
N PRO A 205 4.63 -3.03 20.24
CA PRO A 205 5.68 -2.19 19.67
C PRO A 205 6.94 -2.98 19.32
N ASP A 206 7.04 -4.24 19.77
CA ASP A 206 8.19 -5.11 19.60
C ASP A 206 7.75 -6.45 19.00
N SER A 207 8.38 -6.84 17.90
CA SER A 207 8.21 -8.14 17.21
C SER A 207 9.32 -9.15 17.52
N GLY A 208 10.39 -8.73 18.21
CA GLY A 208 11.64 -9.48 18.31
C GLY A 208 12.49 -9.45 17.04
N ILE A 209 12.10 -8.70 16.02
CA ILE A 209 12.78 -8.58 14.73
C ILE A 209 13.25 -7.13 14.54
N SER A 210 14.41 -6.97 13.90
CA SER A 210 15.02 -5.68 13.62
C SER A 210 14.96 -5.31 12.14
N VAL A 211 14.99 -4.02 11.85
CA VAL A 211 15.20 -3.46 10.50
C VAL A 211 16.24 -2.34 10.53
N ASN A 212 16.73 -1.94 9.37
CA ASN A 212 17.88 -1.04 9.27
C ASN A 212 17.54 0.46 9.35
N TYR A 213 16.33 0.85 8.99
CA TYR A 213 15.97 2.26 8.81
C TYR A 213 15.02 2.76 9.90
N ASN A 214 15.39 3.86 10.54
CA ASN A 214 14.61 4.54 11.57
C ASN A 214 14.49 6.04 11.23
N LEU A 215 13.28 6.50 10.96
CA LEU A 215 12.99 7.90 10.62
C LEU A 215 12.45 8.61 11.87
N LYS A 216 12.90 9.84 12.13
CA LYS A 216 12.64 10.52 13.41
C LYS A 216 11.50 11.53 13.31
N THR A 217 11.29 12.11 12.14
CA THR A 217 10.30 13.15 11.91
C THR A 217 9.49 12.91 10.64
N SER A 218 8.32 13.53 10.54
CA SER A 218 7.51 13.50 9.31
C SER A 218 8.22 14.15 8.13
N ALA A 219 9.11 15.12 8.37
CA ALA A 219 9.96 15.73 7.35
C ALA A 219 10.97 14.74 6.77
N ASP A 220 11.57 13.86 7.60
CA ASP A 220 12.47 12.81 7.12
C ASP A 220 11.74 11.85 6.16
N VAL A 221 10.49 11.51 6.49
CA VAL A 221 9.64 10.65 5.64
C VAL A 221 9.31 11.36 4.32
N ALA A 222 8.93 12.63 4.37
CA ALA A 222 8.63 13.43 3.18
C ALA A 222 9.85 13.56 2.26
N GLU A 223 11.04 13.72 2.83
CA GLU A 223 12.29 13.74 2.06
C GLU A 223 12.60 12.38 1.42
N LEU A 224 12.42 11.28 2.15
CA LEU A 224 12.56 9.94 1.59
C LEU A 224 11.60 9.70 0.41
N MET A 225 10.35 10.16 0.54
CA MET A 225 9.36 10.12 -0.54
C MET A 225 9.82 10.92 -1.76
N ARG A 226 10.32 12.14 -1.55
CA ARG A 226 10.86 12.99 -2.61
C ARG A 226 12.01 12.29 -3.33
N GLN A 227 12.94 11.69 -2.60
CA GLN A 227 14.08 10.98 -3.19
C GLN A 227 13.62 9.80 -4.04
N ARG A 228 12.73 8.95 -3.52
CA ARG A 228 12.10 7.85 -4.29
C ARG A 228 11.53 8.36 -5.61
N ASP A 229 10.74 9.43 -5.55
CA ASP A 229 10.06 9.96 -6.73
C ASP A 229 11.06 10.60 -7.71
N SER A 230 12.09 11.28 -7.21
CA SER A 230 13.10 11.97 -8.03
C SER A 230 13.97 11.03 -8.87
N ILE A 231 14.22 9.80 -8.38
CA ILE A 231 14.97 8.78 -9.12
C ILE A 231 14.06 7.87 -9.95
N GLY A 232 12.74 8.11 -9.94
CA GLY A 232 11.76 7.32 -10.66
C GLY A 232 11.59 5.89 -10.12
N LEU A 233 11.84 5.67 -8.83
CA LEU A 233 11.73 4.34 -8.23
C LEU A 233 10.26 3.94 -8.05
N GLU A 234 9.81 2.96 -8.85
CA GLU A 234 8.45 2.42 -8.79
C GLU A 234 8.29 1.37 -7.69
N SER A 235 8.40 1.78 -6.43
CA SER A 235 8.21 0.90 -5.28
C SER A 235 7.65 1.68 -4.09
N ALA A 236 6.94 1.01 -3.21
CA ALA A 236 6.37 1.63 -2.02
C ALA A 236 7.45 1.90 -0.96
N ILE A 237 7.09 2.78 -0.04
CA ILE A 237 7.76 2.88 1.27
C ILE A 237 6.77 2.34 2.31
N LEU A 238 7.18 1.34 3.08
CA LEU A 238 6.46 0.91 4.27
C LEU A 238 7.03 1.64 5.48
N LEU A 239 6.25 2.57 6.04
CA LEU A 239 6.55 3.24 7.29
C LEU A 239 5.81 2.54 8.44
N ALA A 240 6.54 1.76 9.22
CA ALA A 240 6.01 1.06 10.39
C ALA A 240 6.01 2.00 11.61
N VAL A 241 4.84 2.22 12.20
CA VAL A 241 4.63 3.07 13.38
C VAL A 241 4.44 2.17 14.61
N PRO A 242 5.34 2.19 15.60
CA PRO A 242 5.20 1.36 16.79
C PRO A 242 3.96 1.70 17.62
N ASN A 243 3.23 0.68 18.05
CA ASN A 243 2.12 0.85 18.97
C ASN A 243 2.62 0.91 20.42
N ASP A 244 3.08 2.08 20.86
CA ASP A 244 3.66 2.29 22.20
C ASP A 244 2.64 2.54 23.32
N ILE A 245 1.36 2.28 23.04
CA ILE A 245 0.25 2.38 24.00
C ILE A 245 0.49 1.40 25.17
N GLU A 246 0.34 1.88 26.41
CA GLU A 246 0.63 1.10 27.64
C GLU A 246 -0.16 -0.21 27.70
N GLU A 247 -1.43 -0.15 27.32
CA GLU A 247 -2.30 -1.31 27.14
C GLU A 247 -1.66 -2.36 26.22
N GLY A 248 -1.07 -1.95 25.10
CA GLY A 248 -0.39 -2.86 24.16
C GLY A 248 0.75 -3.65 24.81
N LYS A 249 1.46 -3.06 25.77
CA LYS A 249 2.53 -3.73 26.53
C LYS A 249 1.97 -4.74 27.55
N VAL A 250 0.89 -4.37 28.24
CA VAL A 250 0.21 -5.21 29.23
C VAL A 250 -0.45 -6.43 28.57
N TYR A 251 -1.03 -6.25 27.38
CA TYR A 251 -1.78 -7.29 26.69
C TYR A 251 -0.94 -8.21 25.81
N HIS A 252 0.37 -7.98 25.67
CA HIS A 252 1.25 -8.79 24.82
C HIS A 252 1.09 -10.30 25.08
N GLN A 253 1.18 -10.74 26.34
CA GLN A 253 1.04 -12.17 26.66
C GLN A 253 -0.36 -12.73 26.39
N LYS A 254 -1.41 -11.91 26.55
CA LYS A 254 -2.80 -12.33 26.31
C LYS A 254 -3.06 -12.45 24.80
N LEU A 255 -2.55 -11.51 24.01
CA LEU A 255 -2.63 -11.51 22.55
C LEU A 255 -1.87 -12.68 21.93
N GLU A 256 -0.66 -12.97 22.40
CA GLU A 256 0.12 -14.12 21.93
C GLU A 256 -0.59 -15.45 22.23
N LYS A 257 -1.13 -15.61 23.44
CA LYS A 257 -1.94 -16.79 23.78
C LYS A 257 -3.19 -16.91 22.91
N ALA A 258 -3.91 -15.80 22.71
CA ALA A 258 -5.10 -15.78 21.86
C ALA A 258 -4.77 -16.14 20.40
N LEU A 259 -3.65 -15.65 19.89
CA LEU A 259 -3.17 -15.94 18.55
C LEU A 259 -2.86 -17.43 18.36
N LEU A 260 -2.11 -18.03 19.29
CA LEU A 260 -1.78 -19.46 19.24
C LEU A 260 -3.04 -20.36 19.27
N ILE A 261 -4.05 -19.98 20.06
CA ILE A 261 -5.34 -20.69 20.10
C ILE A 261 -6.08 -20.52 18.77
N ALA A 262 -6.18 -19.29 18.26
CA ALA A 262 -6.87 -18.99 17.00
C ALA A 262 -6.24 -19.73 15.80
N GLU A 263 -4.91 -19.83 15.76
CA GLU A 263 -4.20 -20.59 14.72
C GLU A 263 -4.44 -22.09 14.80
N ARG A 264 -4.51 -22.65 16.01
CA ARG A 264 -4.84 -24.06 16.21
C ARG A 264 -6.25 -24.36 15.70
N GLU A 265 -7.24 -23.58 16.10
CA GLU A 265 -8.63 -23.74 15.66
C GLU A 265 -8.77 -23.57 14.13
N MET A 266 -8.05 -22.61 13.54
CA MET A 266 -8.02 -22.42 12.09
C MET A 266 -7.48 -23.67 11.38
N LYS A 267 -6.39 -24.27 11.89
CA LYS A 267 -5.79 -25.48 11.30
C LYS A 267 -6.73 -26.70 11.39
N GLU A 268 -7.52 -26.79 12.45
CA GLU A 268 -8.51 -27.86 12.64
C GLU A 268 -9.71 -27.69 11.68
N ASN A 269 -10.03 -26.47 11.28
CA ASN A 269 -11.15 -26.17 10.41
C ASN A 269 -10.75 -26.00 8.93
N LYS A 270 -10.84 -27.10 8.17
CA LYS A 270 -10.52 -27.15 6.71
C LYS A 270 -11.35 -26.18 5.84
N SER A 271 -12.43 -25.60 6.34
CA SER A 271 -13.24 -24.63 5.58
C SER A 271 -12.62 -23.23 5.53
N ILE A 272 -11.60 -22.95 6.34
CA ILE A 272 -10.96 -21.63 6.43
C ILE A 272 -9.67 -21.65 5.62
N SER A 273 -9.67 -20.95 4.49
CA SER A 273 -8.51 -20.85 3.61
C SER A 273 -8.55 -19.56 2.79
N GLY A 274 -7.38 -19.15 2.28
CA GLY A 274 -7.19 -17.95 1.47
C GLY A 274 -7.78 -16.69 2.13
N LYS A 275 -8.61 -15.96 1.38
CA LYS A 275 -9.15 -14.65 1.82
C LYS A 275 -9.94 -14.67 3.14
N ARG A 276 -10.41 -15.85 3.58
CA ARG A 276 -11.14 -16.05 4.85
C ARG A 276 -10.24 -16.16 6.08
N VAL A 277 -8.94 -16.40 5.91
CA VAL A 277 -8.00 -16.62 7.04
C VAL A 277 -7.88 -15.39 7.93
N THR A 278 -7.55 -14.23 7.36
CA THR A 278 -7.35 -13.00 8.17
C THR A 278 -8.59 -12.57 8.94
N PRO A 279 -9.80 -12.47 8.33
CA PRO A 279 -10.99 -12.09 9.08
C PRO A 279 -11.32 -13.08 10.21
N PHE A 280 -11.15 -14.39 9.97
CA PHE A 280 -11.36 -15.40 11.00
C PHE A 280 -10.42 -15.22 12.19
N LEU A 281 -9.11 -15.12 11.94
CA LEU A 281 -8.12 -15.00 13.00
C LEU A 281 -8.33 -13.73 13.84
N LEU A 282 -8.60 -12.58 13.21
CA LEU A 282 -8.88 -11.34 13.93
C LEU A 282 -10.17 -11.43 14.77
N SER A 283 -11.23 -12.04 14.22
CA SER A 283 -12.47 -12.27 14.96
C SER A 283 -12.24 -13.15 16.18
N LYS A 284 -11.49 -14.25 16.03
CA LYS A 284 -11.22 -15.19 17.12
C LYS A 284 -10.32 -14.58 18.19
N ILE A 285 -9.30 -13.80 17.81
CA ILE A 285 -8.48 -13.04 18.77
C ILE A 285 -9.33 -12.05 19.55
N ASN A 286 -10.30 -11.39 18.90
CA ASN A 286 -11.21 -10.48 19.58
C ASN A 286 -12.12 -11.17 20.60
N GLU A 287 -12.66 -12.34 20.26
CA GLU A 287 -13.41 -13.19 21.19
C GLU A 287 -12.57 -13.60 22.40
N LEU A 288 -11.36 -14.13 22.15
CA LEU A 288 -10.45 -14.63 23.20
C LEU A 288 -9.88 -13.50 24.07
N THR A 289 -9.82 -12.27 23.56
CA THR A 289 -9.35 -11.10 24.32
C THR A 289 -10.48 -10.34 25.01
N GLY A 290 -11.75 -10.71 24.80
CA GLY A 290 -12.90 -10.03 25.39
C GLY A 290 -13.11 -8.61 24.85
N GLY A 291 -12.73 -8.34 23.59
CA GLY A 291 -12.90 -7.03 22.96
C GLY A 291 -11.67 -6.10 23.01
N GLU A 292 -10.65 -6.42 23.80
CA GLU A 292 -9.46 -5.57 23.96
C GLU A 292 -8.66 -5.42 22.66
N SER A 293 -8.53 -6.49 21.87
CA SER A 293 -7.82 -6.40 20.58
C SER A 293 -8.53 -5.48 19.58
N LEU A 294 -9.86 -5.38 19.61
CA LEU A 294 -10.59 -4.40 18.80
C LEU A 294 -10.27 -2.97 19.26
N GLN A 295 -10.27 -2.70 20.57
CA GLN A 295 -9.93 -1.38 21.10
C GLN A 295 -8.51 -0.96 20.71
N LEU A 296 -7.53 -1.86 20.86
CA LEU A 296 -6.16 -1.62 20.41
C LEU A 296 -6.09 -1.38 18.89
N ASN A 297 -6.85 -2.14 18.09
CA ASN A 297 -6.93 -1.95 16.65
C ASN A 297 -7.50 -0.57 16.26
N GLN A 298 -8.45 -0.04 17.03
CA GLN A 298 -8.98 1.31 16.84
C GLN A 298 -7.95 2.38 17.20
N GLN A 299 -7.26 2.24 18.33
CA GLN A 299 -6.26 3.21 18.76
C GLN A 299 -5.04 3.24 17.83
N LEU A 300 -4.57 2.08 17.37
CA LEU A 300 -3.43 2.04 16.45
C LEU A 300 -3.75 2.68 15.10
N ILE A 301 -4.96 2.48 14.54
CA ILE A 301 -5.29 3.12 13.25
C ILE A 301 -5.44 4.63 13.41
N GLN A 302 -5.99 5.09 14.54
CA GLN A 302 -6.06 6.52 14.87
C GLN A 302 -4.66 7.14 14.99
N HIS A 303 -3.72 6.43 15.62
CA HIS A 303 -2.33 6.88 15.71
C HIS A 303 -1.64 6.91 14.33
N ASN A 304 -1.80 5.86 13.53
CA ASN A 304 -1.28 5.83 12.16
C ASN A 304 -1.86 6.96 11.30
N ALA A 305 -3.13 7.31 11.50
CA ALA A 305 -3.81 8.41 10.81
C ALA A 305 -3.23 9.78 11.17
N LEU A 306 -2.91 10.00 12.45
CA LEU A 306 -2.22 11.19 12.91
C LEU A 306 -0.86 11.33 12.23
N ILE A 307 -0.02 10.28 12.27
CA ILE A 307 1.30 10.30 11.63
C ILE A 307 1.17 10.46 10.12
N GLY A 308 0.21 9.81 9.48
CA GLY A 308 0.00 9.94 8.04
C GLY A 308 -0.46 11.32 7.59
N ALA A 309 -1.28 12.00 8.39
CA ALA A 309 -1.63 13.39 8.11
C ALA A 309 -0.40 14.30 8.19
N GLN A 310 0.43 14.14 9.21
CA GLN A 310 1.68 14.92 9.38
C GLN A 310 2.65 14.68 8.20
N VAL A 311 2.85 13.42 7.80
CA VAL A 311 3.68 13.07 6.63
C VAL A 311 3.12 13.69 5.34
N ALA A 312 1.80 13.65 5.14
CA ALA A 312 1.17 14.24 3.96
C ALA A 312 1.35 15.76 3.91
N VAL A 313 1.28 16.44 5.06
CA VAL A 313 1.52 17.88 5.17
C VAL A 313 2.96 18.21 4.80
N GLU A 314 3.95 17.50 5.36
CA GLU A 314 5.36 17.73 5.06
C GLU A 314 5.68 17.44 3.59
N TYR A 315 5.13 16.37 3.03
CA TYR A 315 5.32 16.03 1.62
C TYR A 315 4.70 17.09 0.69
N SER A 316 3.52 17.62 1.02
CA SER A 316 2.93 18.77 0.32
C SER A 316 3.84 20.00 0.37
N ASN A 317 4.42 20.33 1.53
CA ASN A 317 5.34 21.46 1.69
C ASN A 317 6.58 21.30 0.79
N VAL A 318 7.13 20.09 0.72
CA VAL A 318 8.26 19.75 -0.15
C VAL A 318 7.92 19.99 -1.64
N LEU A 319 6.74 19.54 -2.11
CA LEU A 319 6.30 19.74 -3.49
C LEU A 319 6.09 21.22 -3.83
N GLN A 320 5.49 21.99 -2.92
CA GLN A 320 5.29 23.43 -3.10
C GLN A 320 6.61 24.22 -3.10
N GLY A 321 7.59 23.80 -2.29
CA GLY A 321 8.94 24.37 -2.29
C GLY A 321 9.63 24.24 -3.65
N ILE A 322 9.49 23.09 -4.32
CA ILE A 322 10.02 22.85 -5.67
C ILE A 322 9.33 23.76 -6.71
N SER A 323 8.01 23.88 -6.62
CA SER A 323 7.22 24.73 -7.54
C SER A 323 7.63 26.20 -7.43
N LYS A 324 7.90 26.68 -6.20
CA LYS A 324 8.43 28.04 -5.99
C LYS A 324 9.85 28.19 -6.53
N ALA A 325 10.76 27.25 -6.22
CA ALA A 325 12.14 27.32 -6.70
C ALA A 325 12.24 27.33 -8.23
N SER A 326 11.44 26.53 -8.93
CA SER A 326 11.37 26.51 -10.40
C SER A 326 10.78 27.78 -11.00
N SER A 327 9.83 28.44 -10.32
CA SER A 327 9.27 29.74 -10.74
C SER A 327 10.20 30.94 -10.54
N LEU A 328 11.11 30.88 -9.55
CA LEU A 328 12.14 31.91 -9.33
C LEU A 328 13.36 31.75 -10.26
N SER A 329 13.53 30.59 -10.87
CA SER A 329 14.53 30.35 -11.91
C SER A 329 13.90 30.46 -13.29
N THR A 330 13.48 31.65 -13.74
CA THR A 330 13.31 31.91 -15.17
C THR A 330 14.70 32.12 -15.77
N PRO A 331 15.26 31.18 -16.54
CA PRO A 331 16.44 31.46 -17.33
C PRO A 331 15.98 32.40 -18.45
N THR A 332 16.70 33.51 -18.64
CA THR A 332 16.64 34.24 -19.91
C THR A 332 16.86 33.23 -21.05
N PRO A 333 16.10 33.30 -22.16
CA PRO A 333 16.19 32.31 -23.23
C PRO A 333 17.56 32.43 -23.90
N ARG A 334 18.54 31.67 -23.41
CA ARG A 334 19.68 31.28 -24.23
C ARG A 334 19.15 30.23 -25.19
N GLN A 335 19.20 30.53 -26.49
CA GLN A 335 19.06 29.54 -27.54
C GLN A 335 20.14 28.46 -27.35
N CYS A 336 19.83 27.44 -26.55
CA CYS A 336 20.56 26.20 -26.55
C CYS A 336 19.90 25.33 -27.61
N SER A 337 20.59 25.13 -28.73
CA SER A 337 20.25 24.11 -29.72
C SER A 337 20.46 22.73 -29.10
N HIS A 338 19.51 22.27 -28.28
CA HIS A 338 19.54 20.92 -27.74
C HIS A 338 19.17 19.93 -28.84
N ARG A 339 20.19 19.34 -29.45
CA ARG A 339 20.03 18.11 -30.24
C ARG A 339 19.55 17.02 -29.28
N ILE A 340 18.35 16.52 -29.53
CA ILE A 340 17.78 15.37 -28.80
C ILE A 340 18.67 14.17 -29.10
N PRO A 341 19.29 13.51 -28.10
CA PRO A 341 20.02 12.28 -28.35
C PRO A 341 19.03 11.18 -28.71
N VAL A 342 19.16 10.62 -29.91
CA VAL A 342 18.41 9.43 -30.34
C VAL A 342 19.22 8.21 -29.90
N VAL A 343 18.66 7.43 -28.97
CA VAL A 343 19.22 6.13 -28.57
C VAL A 343 18.63 5.06 -29.48
N ILE A 344 19.45 4.53 -30.38
CA ILE A 344 19.10 3.37 -31.22
C ILE A 344 19.78 2.16 -30.58
N GLY A 345 19.01 1.28 -29.95
CA GLY A 345 19.50 -0.03 -29.50
C GLY A 345 19.68 -0.95 -30.71
N GLY A 346 20.88 -1.50 -30.87
CA GLY A 346 21.16 -2.58 -31.80
C GLY A 346 21.25 -3.92 -31.07
N SER A 347 20.58 -4.96 -31.57
CA SER A 347 20.84 -6.34 -31.17
C SER A 347 21.93 -6.93 -32.07
N VAL A 348 23.01 -7.48 -31.50
CA VAL A 348 23.94 -8.31 -32.27
C VAL A 348 23.26 -9.67 -32.47
N TYR A 349 23.00 -10.03 -33.73
CA TYR A 349 22.50 -11.36 -34.10
C TYR A 349 23.64 -12.10 -34.80
N ASP A 350 24.19 -13.12 -34.14
CA ASP A 350 25.16 -14.02 -34.77
C ASP A 350 24.41 -15.08 -35.58
N ILE A 351 24.65 -15.09 -36.89
CA ILE A 351 24.16 -16.14 -37.79
C ILE A 351 25.34 -17.04 -38.13
N VAL A 352 25.27 -18.30 -37.71
CA VAL A 352 26.18 -19.34 -38.18
C VAL A 352 25.49 -20.11 -39.29
N ALA A 353 25.95 -19.93 -40.53
CA ALA A 353 25.53 -20.73 -41.67
C ALA A 353 26.65 -21.69 -42.08
N LYS A 354 26.32 -22.97 -42.27
CA LYS A 354 27.24 -23.98 -42.81
C LYS A 354 26.79 -24.31 -44.24
N ALA A 355 27.60 -23.94 -45.22
CA ALA A 355 27.32 -24.26 -46.62
C ALA A 355 27.77 -25.69 -46.93
N ASP A 356 26.86 -26.53 -47.41
CA ASP A 356 27.20 -27.84 -47.96
C ASP A 356 27.65 -27.68 -49.42
N ARG A 357 28.81 -28.23 -49.78
CA ARG A 357 29.42 -28.07 -51.11
C ARG A 357 28.75 -29.02 -52.12
N SER A 358 27.45 -28.89 -52.33
CA SER A 358 26.76 -29.55 -53.45
C SER A 358 25.32 -29.07 -53.65
N SER A 359 25.10 -27.78 -53.90
CA SER A 359 24.05 -27.30 -54.81
C SER A 359 23.97 -25.78 -54.84
N SER A 360 24.31 -25.22 -55.99
CA SER A 360 24.07 -23.84 -56.38
C SER A 360 22.58 -23.62 -56.60
N PHE A 361 21.89 -22.97 -55.65
CA PHE A 361 20.72 -22.07 -55.85
C PHE A 361 20.19 -21.64 -54.47
N VAL A 362 20.47 -20.41 -54.04
CA VAL A 362 19.80 -19.81 -52.86
C VAL A 362 18.64 -18.97 -53.36
N LYS A 363 17.42 -19.49 -53.25
CA LYS A 363 16.19 -18.67 -53.24
C LYS A 363 16.06 -18.05 -51.85
N SER A 364 16.28 -16.75 -51.73
CA SER A 364 15.90 -16.00 -50.53
C SER A 364 14.40 -15.68 -50.58
N ASN A 365 13.60 -16.49 -49.88
CA ASN A 365 12.25 -16.05 -49.50
C ASN A 365 12.38 -15.07 -48.32
N LEU A 366 12.53 -13.79 -48.64
CA LEU A 366 12.33 -12.71 -47.69
C LEU A 366 10.83 -12.62 -47.38
N PHE A 367 10.41 -13.10 -46.21
CA PHE A 367 9.14 -12.68 -45.64
C PHE A 367 9.28 -11.23 -45.15
N PRO A 368 8.47 -10.27 -45.62
CA PRO A 368 8.41 -8.96 -45.00
C PRO A 368 7.65 -9.10 -43.67
N ILE A 369 8.37 -9.13 -42.55
CA ILE A 369 7.74 -8.87 -41.25
C ILE A 369 7.62 -7.35 -41.14
N ALA A 370 6.38 -6.88 -41.16
CA ALA A 370 6.01 -5.49 -41.00
C ALA A 370 6.61 -4.92 -39.71
N PHE A 371 7.45 -3.89 -39.84
CA PHE A 371 7.75 -2.99 -38.75
C PHE A 371 6.46 -2.21 -38.41
N GLY A 372 5.73 -2.69 -37.40
CA GLY A 372 4.75 -1.86 -36.71
C GLY A 372 5.50 -0.71 -36.04
N GLN A 373 5.35 0.50 -36.58
CA GLN A 373 5.75 1.73 -35.90
C GLN A 373 4.98 1.81 -34.57
N TYR A 374 5.59 1.38 -33.46
CA TYR A 374 5.18 1.85 -32.14
C TYR A 374 5.76 3.25 -31.97
N LEU A 375 5.07 4.23 -32.58
CA LEU A 375 5.15 5.61 -32.15
C LEU A 375 4.75 5.64 -30.67
N ALA A 376 5.72 5.95 -29.81
CA ALA A 376 5.45 6.38 -28.45
C ALA A 376 4.47 7.56 -28.53
N ARG A 377 3.21 7.32 -28.14
CA ARG A 377 2.24 8.38 -27.90
C ARG A 377 2.71 9.18 -26.69
N MET A 378 3.52 10.20 -26.93
CA MET A 378 3.58 11.35 -26.04
C MET A 378 2.24 12.08 -26.16
N SER A 379 1.60 12.28 -25.01
CA SER A 379 0.35 13.04 -24.83
C SER A 379 0.48 14.44 -25.45
N PRO A 380 -0.42 14.85 -26.35
CA PRO A 380 -0.60 16.24 -26.72
C PRO A 380 -2.00 16.68 -26.32
N HIS A 381 -2.15 17.38 -25.20
CA HIS A 381 -3.30 18.29 -25.02
C HIS A 381 -2.93 19.41 -24.05
N CYS A 382 -2.29 20.43 -24.62
CA CYS A 382 -2.56 21.82 -24.27
C CYS A 382 -3.11 22.48 -25.55
N GLU A 383 -4.20 23.23 -25.36
CA GLU A 383 -4.80 24.26 -26.23
C GLU A 383 -5.55 23.85 -27.50
N LEU A 384 -6.88 24.07 -27.45
CA LEU A 384 -7.58 25.03 -28.32
C LEU A 384 -8.97 25.38 -27.73
N LEU A 385 -9.16 26.68 -27.49
CA LEU A 385 -10.36 27.47 -27.13
C LEU A 385 -10.94 27.38 -25.72
#